data_AF-W5SVF9-F1
#
_entry.id   AF-W5SVF9-F1
#
_cell.length_a   1.000
_cell.length_b   1.000
_cell.length_c   1.000
_cell.angle_alpha   90.00
_cell.angle_beta   90.00
_cell.angle_gamma   90.00
#
_symmetry.space_group_name_H-M   'P 1'
#
loop_
_entity.id
_entity.type
_entity.pdbx_description
1 polymer ?
#
loop_
_entity_poly.entity_id
_entity_poly.type
_entity_poly.pdbx_seq_one_letter_code
_entity_poly.pdbx_strand_id
1 'polypeptide(L)'
;MYMIKVKYRIFLIILVLILLLLLVISCNSSDSSGHDGTYSTSGGVGGSNAENINAKLNKLLNAFGLLSYEQEAIGKLQKIVTNPDIGNTEGYKTYGSLEFYDLLKTLGALRVKGIIKNYLEFAKFQNNVERTINTVSDTDLKDRLQSKLKVCNSSYGFALKELFNDVVSAKLSYDDYVVQTTVKTNDQIAKLEPEIEGVVGDQDIFLHLDGAEGCAIAQIGEILVDSEIDHGRIYTYDEFYDLLNRLGFFRVIKIVDIYQKYEALQEADYNEIITMIKEEVKDETFKAALEDMAVMTYSSYRNNIRDIFTKYDDGKALSVIPEPEYVYEKMTHAVYRSLFTDIKEYTESIVRYKNIEGSLLREERQVLSYIQGKGGKSDFDFVVLLGKLDAAQVKAIVQFHAKILKAKSAAQEARMNVTDDREKEPLMEAFRDTVEEYHKHLVACFKHKDSQTFYNAIVTGTYANDFNRITEKASGLSPKTESGTTNPDINSDVKPGSTT
;
A
#
# COMPACT_ATOMS: atom_id res chain seq x y z
N MET A 1 -20.14 -15.17 -23.67
CA MET A 1 -21.20 -15.98 -23.01
C MET A 1 -20.68 -17.05 -22.02
N TYR A 2 -19.37 -17.36 -21.99
CA TYR A 2 -18.78 -18.34 -21.05
C TYR A 2 -18.53 -17.77 -19.63
N MET A 3 -18.24 -16.47 -19.49
CA MET A 3 -17.97 -15.81 -18.19
C MET A 3 -19.22 -15.61 -17.30
N ILE A 4 -20.44 -15.65 -17.85
CA ILE A 4 -21.67 -15.52 -17.05
C ILE A 4 -21.97 -16.84 -16.30
N LYS A 5 -21.63 -18.00 -16.90
CA LYS A 5 -21.87 -19.31 -16.29
C LYS A 5 -20.91 -19.61 -15.11
N VAL A 6 -19.72 -19.00 -15.09
CA VAL A 6 -18.75 -19.18 -13.99
C VAL A 6 -19.17 -18.40 -12.74
N LYS A 7 -19.65 -17.16 -12.91
CA LYS A 7 -20.16 -16.34 -11.79
C LYS A 7 -21.36 -16.99 -11.09
N TYR A 8 -22.26 -17.61 -11.86
CA TYR A 8 -23.43 -18.27 -11.30
C TYR A 8 -23.09 -19.53 -10.50
N ARG A 9 -22.06 -20.29 -10.91
CA ARG A 9 -21.59 -21.47 -10.17
C ARG A 9 -20.94 -21.11 -8.84
N ILE A 10 -20.16 -20.02 -8.80
CA ILE A 10 -19.55 -19.53 -7.56
C ILE A 10 -20.64 -19.08 -6.57
N PHE A 11 -21.66 -18.36 -7.06
CA PHE A 11 -22.78 -17.92 -6.22
C PHE A 11 -23.59 -19.10 -5.66
N LEU A 12 -23.82 -20.14 -6.47
CA LEU A 12 -24.54 -21.35 -6.04
C LEU A 12 -23.76 -22.14 -4.97
N ILE A 13 -22.43 -22.21 -5.09
CA ILE A 13 -21.55 -22.87 -4.10
C ILE A 13 -21.56 -22.11 -2.76
N ILE A 14 -21.51 -20.76 -2.81
CA ILE A 14 -21.59 -19.91 -1.62
C ILE A 14 -22.96 -20.08 -0.92
N LEU A 15 -24.05 -20.14 -1.68
CA LEU A 15 -25.40 -20.34 -1.14
C LEU A 15 -25.53 -21.71 -0.43
N VAL A 16 -24.98 -22.78 -1.02
CA VAL A 16 -24.98 -24.13 -0.42
C VAL A 16 -24.13 -24.18 0.86
N LEU A 17 -22.99 -23.48 0.89
CA LEU A 17 -22.15 -23.37 2.09
C LEU A 17 -22.86 -22.63 3.23
N ILE A 18 -23.61 -21.57 2.93
CA ILE A 18 -24.41 -20.84 3.93
C ILE A 18 -25.53 -21.71 4.49
N LEU A 19 -26.22 -22.49 3.65
CA LEU A 19 -27.27 -23.42 4.09
C LEU A 19 -26.71 -24.57 4.96
N LEU A 20 -25.51 -25.07 4.64
CA LEU A 20 -24.82 -26.07 5.46
C LEU A 20 -24.40 -25.50 6.82
N LEU A 21 -23.94 -24.25 6.87
CA LEU A 21 -23.62 -23.58 8.14
C LEU A 21 -24.86 -23.37 9.03
N LEU A 22 -26.01 -23.05 8.44
CA LEU A 22 -27.28 -22.91 9.17
C LEU A 22 -27.80 -24.24 9.72
N LEU A 23 -27.58 -25.35 9.00
CA LEU A 23 -27.92 -26.70 9.49
C LEU A 23 -27.06 -27.13 10.70
N VAL A 24 -25.79 -26.70 10.76
CA VAL A 24 -24.89 -26.99 11.89
C VAL A 24 -25.29 -26.21 13.15
N ILE A 25 -25.86 -25.01 13.02
CA ILE A 25 -26.29 -24.19 14.16
C ILE A 25 -27.64 -24.65 14.75
N SER A 26 -28.47 -25.39 13.98
CA SER A 26 -29.77 -25.88 14.44
C SER A 26 -29.72 -27.19 15.26
N CYS A 27 -28.54 -27.74 15.54
CA CYS A 27 -28.38 -28.98 16.33
C CYS A 27 -27.61 -28.76 17.64
N ASN A 28 -28.24 -28.12 18.64
CA ASN A 28 -27.98 -28.25 20.09
C ASN A 28 -28.85 -27.19 20.81
N SER A 29 -29.69 -27.45 21.81
CA SER A 29 -29.88 -28.63 22.65
C SER A 29 -31.28 -28.54 23.27
N SER A 30 -32.06 -29.61 23.17
CA SER A 30 -33.05 -29.98 24.19
C SER A 30 -32.29 -30.66 25.34
N ASP A 31 -32.47 -30.22 26.58
CA ASP A 31 -32.97 -31.10 27.64
C ASP A 31 -33.15 -30.41 28.99
N SER A 32 -34.16 -30.92 29.67
CA SER A 32 -34.81 -30.52 30.90
C SER A 32 -34.15 -31.02 32.19
N SER A 33 -34.30 -30.27 33.27
CA SER A 33 -34.65 -30.70 34.66
C SER A 33 -34.41 -29.47 35.57
N GLY A 34 -35.28 -29.04 36.49
CA GLY A 34 -36.30 -29.73 37.27
C GLY A 34 -35.81 -29.86 38.72
N HIS A 35 -35.92 -28.79 39.54
CA HIS A 35 -36.16 -28.89 40.99
C HIS A 35 -36.48 -27.53 41.64
N ASP A 36 -37.03 -27.61 42.85
CA ASP A 36 -38.15 -26.85 43.41
C ASP A 36 -37.77 -26.19 44.76
N GLY A 37 -38.51 -25.14 45.15
CA GLY A 37 -38.56 -24.53 46.50
C GLY A 37 -37.47 -23.50 46.88
N THR A 38 -37.65 -22.47 47.71
CA THR A 38 -38.77 -21.95 48.51
C THR A 38 -38.36 -20.54 49.03
N TYR A 39 -39.33 -19.64 49.16
CA TYR A 39 -39.42 -18.32 49.82
C TYR A 39 -38.28 -17.69 50.66
N SER A 40 -38.15 -16.36 50.44
CA SER A 40 -37.78 -15.26 51.38
C SER A 40 -36.34 -15.23 51.92
N THR A 41 -35.60 -14.12 51.88
CA THR A 41 -35.87 -12.90 52.65
C THR A 41 -34.94 -11.76 52.18
N SER A 42 -35.41 -10.52 52.31
CA SER A 42 -34.69 -9.27 52.04
C SER A 42 -33.35 -9.13 52.79
N GLY A 43 -32.38 -8.42 52.21
CA GLY A 43 -31.22 -7.90 52.95
C GLY A 43 -30.01 -7.68 52.06
N GLY A 44 -29.69 -6.41 51.79
CA GLY A 44 -28.76 -5.99 50.75
C GLY A 44 -27.31 -6.50 50.85
N VAL A 45 -26.67 -6.60 49.69
CA VAL A 45 -25.28 -6.20 49.44
C VAL A 45 -25.22 -5.70 48.00
N GLY A 46 -25.36 -4.38 47.81
CA GLY A 46 -25.02 -3.70 46.57
C GLY A 46 -23.52 -3.39 46.58
N GLY A 47 -22.76 -4.01 45.68
CA GLY A 47 -21.35 -3.67 45.49
C GLY A 47 -20.47 -4.86 45.12
N SER A 48 -20.59 -5.37 43.89
CA SER A 48 -19.55 -6.24 43.28
C SER A 48 -19.72 -6.48 41.77
N ASN A 49 -20.93 -6.34 41.22
CA ASN A 49 -21.18 -6.69 39.81
C ASN A 49 -20.91 -5.58 38.78
N ALA A 50 -21.12 -4.30 39.14
CA ALA A 50 -20.89 -3.19 38.21
C ALA A 50 -19.38 -2.95 37.94
N GLU A 51 -18.55 -3.13 38.97
CA GLU A 51 -17.10 -3.01 38.88
C GLU A 51 -16.49 -4.12 37.99
N ASN A 52 -17.12 -5.30 37.98
CA ASN A 52 -16.73 -6.43 37.13
C ASN A 52 -17.06 -6.19 35.64
N ILE A 53 -18.19 -5.54 35.33
CA ILE A 53 -18.61 -5.38 33.92
C ILE A 53 -17.80 -4.35 33.16
N ASN A 54 -17.41 -3.24 33.80
CA ASN A 54 -16.58 -2.22 33.18
C ASN A 54 -15.17 -2.78 32.88
N ALA A 55 -14.61 -3.59 33.78
CA ALA A 55 -13.35 -4.29 33.55
C ALA A 55 -13.44 -5.28 32.37
N LYS A 56 -14.55 -6.01 32.25
CA LYS A 56 -14.82 -6.90 31.11
C LYS A 56 -14.94 -6.14 29.79
N LEU A 57 -15.64 -5.01 29.79
CA LEU A 57 -15.78 -4.16 28.62
C LEU A 57 -14.42 -3.64 28.17
N ASN A 58 -13.62 -3.06 29.06
CA ASN A 58 -12.27 -2.56 28.72
C ASN A 58 -11.37 -3.67 28.15
N LYS A 59 -11.42 -4.88 28.72
CA LYS A 59 -10.69 -6.03 28.19
C LYS A 59 -11.14 -6.39 26.78
N LEU A 60 -12.44 -6.32 26.49
CA LEU A 60 -12.99 -6.55 25.14
C LEU A 60 -12.54 -5.47 24.15
N LEU A 61 -12.62 -4.19 24.53
CA LEU A 61 -12.20 -3.08 23.68
C LEU A 61 -10.70 -3.12 23.35
N ASN A 62 -9.87 -3.50 24.34
CA ASN A 62 -8.45 -3.74 24.12
C ASN A 62 -8.20 -4.95 23.20
N ALA A 63 -8.98 -6.03 23.35
CA ALA A 63 -8.90 -7.19 22.45
C ALA A 63 -9.32 -6.86 21.01
N PHE A 64 -10.16 -5.84 20.81
CA PHE A 64 -10.50 -5.30 19.49
C PHE A 64 -9.41 -4.35 18.93
N GLY A 65 -8.38 -4.05 19.72
CA GLY A 65 -7.33 -3.10 19.35
C GLY A 65 -7.89 -1.70 19.12
N LEU A 66 -8.77 -1.24 20.00
CA LEU A 66 -9.31 0.12 19.99
C LEU A 66 -8.39 1.08 20.76
N LEU A 67 -8.15 2.24 20.16
CA LEU A 67 -7.39 3.34 20.75
C LEU A 67 -8.20 4.03 21.86
N SER A 68 -7.53 4.80 22.72
CA SER A 68 -8.17 5.46 23.88
C SER A 68 -9.38 6.32 23.51
N TYR A 69 -9.30 7.11 22.44
CA TYR A 69 -10.42 7.95 21.98
C TYR A 69 -11.58 7.13 21.38
N GLU A 70 -11.29 5.98 20.76
CA GLU A 70 -12.31 5.05 20.27
C GLU A 70 -13.06 4.38 21.43
N GLN A 71 -12.35 4.09 22.53
CA GLN A 71 -12.96 3.58 23.77
C GLN A 71 -13.85 4.65 24.43
N GLU A 72 -13.45 5.91 24.41
CA GLU A 72 -14.28 7.01 24.89
C GLU A 72 -15.58 7.13 24.07
N ALA A 73 -15.51 6.99 22.74
CA ALA A 73 -16.67 6.96 21.86
C ALA A 73 -17.64 5.82 22.22
N ILE A 74 -17.13 4.63 22.55
CA ILE A 74 -17.97 3.53 23.05
C ILE A 74 -18.66 3.90 24.36
N GLY A 75 -17.97 4.57 25.28
CA GLY A 75 -18.58 5.06 26.52
C GLY A 75 -19.73 6.04 26.27
N LYS A 76 -19.59 6.92 25.26
CA LYS A 76 -20.67 7.86 24.87
C LYS A 76 -21.84 7.13 24.20
N LEU A 77 -21.57 6.18 23.31
CA LEU A 77 -22.58 5.32 22.69
C LEU A 77 -23.36 4.52 23.75
N GLN A 78 -22.66 3.95 24.73
CA GLN A 78 -23.28 3.24 25.85
C GLN A 78 -24.29 4.15 26.57
N LYS A 79 -23.90 5.37 26.93
CA LYS A 79 -24.80 6.33 27.59
C LYS A 79 -26.07 6.61 26.78
N ILE A 80 -26.01 6.62 25.46
CA ILE A 80 -27.19 6.82 24.60
C ILE A 80 -28.14 5.63 24.69
N VAL A 81 -27.61 4.41 24.51
CA VAL A 81 -28.45 3.20 24.45
C VAL A 81 -28.96 2.74 25.81
N THR A 82 -28.28 3.11 26.91
CA THR A 82 -28.71 2.82 28.28
C THR A 82 -29.57 3.92 28.91
N ASN A 83 -29.75 5.07 28.25
CA ASN A 83 -30.59 6.15 28.77
C ASN A 83 -32.09 5.83 28.55
N PRO A 84 -32.90 5.67 29.61
CA PRO A 84 -34.33 5.38 29.48
C PRO A 84 -35.14 6.53 28.87
N ASP A 85 -34.66 7.77 28.91
CA ASP A 85 -35.42 8.92 28.40
C ASP A 85 -35.41 9.02 26.86
N ILE A 86 -34.53 8.27 26.21
CA ILE A 86 -34.41 8.24 24.75
C ILE A 86 -35.27 7.09 24.23
N GLY A 87 -36.22 7.36 23.32
CA GLY A 87 -36.93 6.31 22.58
C GLY A 87 -37.96 5.47 23.37
N ASN A 88 -38.27 5.87 24.62
CA ASN A 88 -39.19 5.11 25.48
C ASN A 88 -40.64 5.18 24.97
N THR A 89 -41.06 6.30 24.40
CA THR A 89 -42.39 6.48 23.81
C THR A 89 -42.64 5.55 22.61
N GLU A 90 -41.58 5.15 21.92
CA GLU A 90 -41.58 4.27 20.76
C GLU A 90 -41.33 2.80 21.15
N GLY A 91 -41.12 2.55 22.44
CA GLY A 91 -40.85 1.21 22.98
C GLY A 91 -39.45 0.70 22.64
N TYR A 92 -38.48 1.56 22.35
CA TYR A 92 -37.10 1.14 22.11
C TYR A 92 -36.48 0.58 23.40
N LYS A 93 -35.77 -0.54 23.25
CA LYS A 93 -35.09 -1.18 24.37
C LYS A 93 -34.08 -0.23 25.03
N THR A 94 -34.15 -0.15 26.36
CA THR A 94 -33.10 0.47 27.18
C THR A 94 -32.18 -0.63 27.67
N TYR A 95 -30.92 -0.57 27.25
CA TYR A 95 -29.95 -1.65 27.49
C TYR A 95 -29.38 -1.56 28.90
N GLY A 96 -29.15 -2.73 29.52
CA GLY A 96 -28.24 -2.84 30.67
C GLY A 96 -26.77 -2.87 30.23
N SER A 97 -25.83 -2.55 31.14
CA SER A 97 -24.40 -2.60 30.83
C SER A 97 -23.90 -3.98 30.38
N LEU A 98 -24.47 -5.06 30.93
CA LEU A 98 -24.17 -6.43 30.50
C LEU A 98 -24.69 -6.71 29.09
N GLU A 99 -25.92 -6.30 28.78
CA GLU A 99 -26.51 -6.50 27.45
C GLU A 99 -25.75 -5.73 26.37
N PHE A 100 -25.31 -4.50 26.67
CA PHE A 100 -24.47 -3.72 25.77
C PHE A 100 -23.12 -4.41 25.54
N TYR A 101 -22.50 -4.93 26.59
CA TYR A 101 -21.26 -5.73 26.48
C TYR A 101 -21.44 -6.95 25.57
N ASP A 102 -22.51 -7.74 25.80
CA ASP A 102 -22.79 -8.94 25.01
C ASP A 102 -23.09 -8.60 23.54
N LEU A 103 -23.72 -7.45 23.29
CA LEU A 103 -23.93 -6.94 21.93
C LEU A 103 -22.60 -6.65 21.23
N LEU A 104 -21.71 -5.86 21.84
CA LEU A 104 -20.40 -5.55 21.25
C LEU A 104 -19.58 -6.82 20.99
N LYS A 105 -19.65 -7.78 21.92
CA LYS A 105 -19.00 -9.08 21.77
C LYS A 105 -19.54 -9.86 20.57
N THR A 106 -20.86 -9.86 20.38
CA THR A 106 -21.55 -10.54 19.26
C THR A 106 -21.24 -9.87 17.93
N LEU A 107 -21.13 -8.54 17.90
CA LEU A 107 -20.77 -7.79 16.70
C LEU A 107 -19.32 -8.04 16.28
N GLY A 108 -18.40 -8.17 17.24
CA GLY A 108 -16.97 -8.38 16.98
C GLY A 108 -16.25 -7.11 16.51
N ALA A 109 -14.92 -7.19 16.46
CA ALA A 109 -14.03 -6.03 16.33
C ALA A 109 -14.31 -5.18 15.08
N LEU A 110 -14.42 -5.81 13.91
CA LEU A 110 -14.59 -5.12 12.63
C LEU A 110 -15.85 -4.24 12.62
N ARG A 111 -16.95 -4.80 13.12
CA ARG A 111 -18.24 -4.13 13.19
C ARG A 111 -18.24 -3.04 14.26
N VAL A 112 -17.67 -3.30 15.41
CA VAL A 112 -17.56 -2.26 16.45
C VAL A 112 -16.75 -1.05 15.96
N LYS A 113 -15.67 -1.26 15.21
CA LYS A 113 -14.90 -0.18 14.56
C LYS A 113 -15.73 0.63 13.57
N GLY A 114 -16.58 -0.01 12.77
CA GLY A 114 -17.51 0.67 11.86
C GLY A 114 -18.49 1.60 12.59
N ILE A 115 -19.07 1.14 13.71
CA ILE A 115 -19.98 1.96 14.53
C ILE A 115 -19.24 3.16 15.12
N ILE A 116 -18.05 2.92 15.69
CA ILE A 116 -17.23 3.96 16.30
C ILE A 116 -16.88 5.04 15.28
N LYS A 117 -16.47 4.64 14.07
CA LYS A 117 -16.16 5.57 12.99
C LYS A 117 -17.33 6.52 12.69
N ASN A 118 -18.54 5.98 12.48
CA ASN A 118 -19.72 6.79 12.20
C ASN A 118 -20.08 7.73 13.35
N TYR A 119 -19.95 7.27 14.59
CA TYR A 119 -20.19 8.11 15.77
C TYR A 119 -19.16 9.24 15.89
N LEU A 120 -17.88 8.94 15.67
CA LEU A 120 -16.81 9.93 15.71
C LEU A 120 -16.95 10.98 14.61
N GLU A 121 -17.40 10.60 13.41
CA GLU A 121 -17.70 11.55 12.34
C GLU A 121 -18.78 12.56 12.76
N PHE A 122 -19.87 12.09 13.38
CA PHE A 122 -20.90 13.00 13.89
C PHE A 122 -20.41 13.83 15.08
N ALA A 123 -19.70 13.22 16.04
CA ALA A 123 -19.15 13.94 17.20
C ALA A 123 -18.19 15.06 16.76
N LYS A 124 -17.40 14.83 15.71
CA LYS A 124 -16.55 15.85 15.12
C LYS A 124 -17.37 17.00 14.52
N PHE A 125 -18.41 16.68 13.74
CA PHE A 125 -19.32 17.69 13.23
C PHE A 125 -19.93 18.52 14.37
N GLN A 126 -20.43 17.88 15.43
CA GLN A 126 -20.99 18.56 16.59
C GLN A 126 -19.99 19.54 17.22
N ASN A 127 -18.76 19.10 17.46
CA ASN A 127 -17.72 19.94 18.04
C ASN A 127 -17.40 21.15 17.16
N ASN A 128 -17.33 20.96 15.84
CA ASN A 128 -17.06 22.04 14.90
C ASN A 128 -18.20 23.05 14.88
N VAL A 129 -19.46 22.58 14.84
CA VAL A 129 -20.63 23.46 14.93
C VAL A 129 -20.66 24.21 16.25
N GLU A 130 -20.41 23.54 17.38
CA GLU A 130 -20.39 24.18 18.70
C GLU A 130 -19.31 25.25 18.78
N ARG A 131 -18.12 24.98 18.25
CA ARG A 131 -17.02 25.96 18.15
C ARG A 131 -17.45 27.19 17.35
N THR A 132 -18.04 26.98 16.17
CA THR A 132 -18.53 28.06 15.30
C THR A 132 -19.67 28.86 15.94
N ILE A 133 -20.60 28.21 16.63
CA ILE A 133 -21.66 28.91 17.37
C ILE A 133 -21.05 29.77 18.49
N ASN A 134 -19.98 29.29 19.13
CA ASN A 134 -19.37 30.00 20.24
C ASN A 134 -18.66 31.30 19.84
N THR A 135 -18.23 31.42 18.58
CA THR A 135 -17.64 32.64 18.02
C THR A 135 -18.67 33.69 17.59
N VAL A 136 -19.97 33.35 17.58
CA VAL A 136 -21.04 34.31 17.22
C VAL A 136 -21.21 35.34 18.34
N SER A 137 -21.07 36.63 17.98
CA SER A 137 -21.20 37.75 18.91
C SER A 137 -22.65 38.10 19.26
N ASP A 138 -23.60 37.86 18.34
CA ASP A 138 -25.03 38.06 18.56
C ASP A 138 -25.58 36.97 19.50
N THR A 139 -26.02 37.37 20.68
CA THR A 139 -26.45 36.44 21.74
C THR A 139 -27.74 35.70 21.38
N ASP A 140 -28.69 36.39 20.72
CA ASP A 140 -29.98 35.81 20.37
C ASP A 140 -29.82 34.77 19.25
N LEU A 141 -28.98 35.10 18.26
CA LEU A 141 -28.60 34.16 17.21
C LEU A 141 -27.84 32.96 17.78
N LYS A 142 -26.89 33.19 18.69
CA LYS A 142 -26.13 32.13 19.36
C LYS A 142 -27.06 31.19 20.13
N ASP A 143 -27.95 31.71 20.97
CA ASP A 143 -28.91 30.90 21.75
C ASP A 143 -29.85 30.10 20.84
N ARG A 144 -30.28 30.69 19.72
CA ARG A 144 -31.09 30.01 18.71
C ARG A 144 -30.34 28.84 18.08
N LEU A 145 -29.08 29.03 17.68
CA LEU A 145 -28.26 27.99 17.07
C LEU A 145 -27.91 26.88 18.07
N GLN A 146 -27.58 27.24 19.32
CA GLN A 146 -27.34 26.26 20.39
C GLN A 146 -28.58 25.40 20.64
N SER A 147 -29.77 26.00 20.63
CA SER A 147 -31.04 25.27 20.75
C SER A 147 -31.25 24.29 19.60
N LYS A 148 -30.93 24.69 18.36
CA LYS A 148 -31.02 23.81 17.18
C LYS A 148 -29.99 22.69 17.20
N LEU A 149 -28.74 22.96 17.60
CA LEU A 149 -27.73 21.94 17.80
C LEU A 149 -28.19 20.92 18.86
N LYS A 150 -28.79 21.38 19.97
CA LYS A 150 -29.34 20.48 21.01
C LYS A 150 -30.45 19.58 20.47
N VAL A 151 -31.35 20.11 19.63
CA VAL A 151 -32.41 19.32 18.96
C VAL A 151 -31.80 18.30 18.00
N CYS A 152 -30.80 18.70 17.21
CA CYS A 152 -30.04 17.83 16.30
C CYS A 152 -29.37 16.68 17.08
N ASN A 153 -28.67 16.99 18.17
CA ASN A 153 -27.99 16.02 19.04
C ASN A 153 -28.98 15.02 19.65
N SER A 154 -30.13 15.50 20.10
CA SER A 154 -31.19 14.66 20.67
C SER A 154 -31.79 13.73 19.59
N SER A 155 -32.03 14.27 18.39
CA SER A 155 -32.54 13.50 17.24
C SER A 155 -31.56 12.43 16.79
N TYR A 156 -30.26 12.73 16.80
CA TYR A 156 -29.22 11.75 16.50
C TYR A 156 -29.13 10.64 17.55
N GLY A 157 -29.14 11.00 18.85
CA GLY A 157 -29.15 10.01 19.93
C GLY A 157 -30.37 9.08 19.85
N PHE A 158 -31.54 9.65 19.54
CA PHE A 158 -32.76 8.89 19.26
C PHE A 158 -32.60 7.94 18.08
N ALA A 159 -32.12 8.44 16.94
CA ALA A 159 -31.86 7.68 15.73
C ALA A 159 -30.87 6.52 15.95
N LEU A 160 -29.81 6.74 16.72
CA LEU A 160 -28.88 5.68 17.10
C LEU A 160 -29.59 4.60 17.91
N LYS A 161 -30.35 4.99 18.93
CA LYS A 161 -31.04 4.01 19.79
C LYS A 161 -32.07 3.18 19.02
N GLU A 162 -32.78 3.79 18.08
CA GLU A 162 -33.65 3.08 17.12
C GLU A 162 -32.87 2.02 16.32
N LEU A 163 -31.75 2.40 15.71
CA LEU A 163 -30.95 1.49 14.89
C LEU A 163 -30.38 0.33 15.73
N PHE A 164 -29.95 0.60 16.96
CA PHE A 164 -29.53 -0.44 17.90
C PHE A 164 -30.67 -1.42 18.23
N ASN A 165 -31.88 -0.90 18.44
CA ASN A 165 -33.07 -1.72 18.67
C ASN A 165 -33.45 -2.59 17.46
N ASP A 166 -33.30 -2.07 16.24
CA ASP A 166 -33.60 -2.81 15.00
C ASP A 166 -32.59 -3.91 14.69
N VAL A 167 -31.30 -3.69 14.98
CA VAL A 167 -30.27 -4.74 14.88
C VAL A 167 -30.56 -5.89 15.84
N VAL A 168 -30.91 -5.59 17.09
CA VAL A 168 -31.16 -6.61 18.10
C VAL A 168 -32.46 -7.38 17.85
N SER A 169 -33.47 -6.72 17.27
CA SER A 169 -34.71 -7.39 16.85
C SER A 169 -34.61 -8.11 15.50
N ALA A 170 -33.39 -8.19 14.92
CA ALA A 170 -33.10 -8.79 13.62
C ALA A 170 -33.93 -8.19 12.46
N LYS A 171 -34.47 -6.98 12.64
CA LYS A 171 -35.17 -6.21 11.60
C LYS A 171 -34.20 -5.60 10.61
N LEU A 172 -32.97 -5.35 11.04
CA LEU A 172 -31.92 -4.72 10.27
C LEU A 172 -30.66 -5.58 10.32
N SER A 173 -30.02 -5.80 9.16
CA SER A 173 -28.68 -6.37 9.17
C SER A 173 -27.68 -5.36 9.71
N TYR A 174 -26.52 -5.82 10.16
CA TYR A 174 -25.48 -4.91 10.63
C TYR A 174 -24.93 -4.02 9.50
N ASP A 175 -24.78 -4.54 8.29
CA ASP A 175 -24.27 -3.75 7.18
C ASP A 175 -25.26 -2.62 6.85
N ASP A 176 -26.56 -2.91 6.96
CA ASP A 176 -27.62 -1.90 6.86
C ASP A 176 -27.58 -0.90 8.03
N TYR A 177 -27.22 -1.31 9.25
CA TYR A 177 -27.03 -0.39 10.38
C TYR A 177 -25.98 0.68 10.06
N VAL A 178 -24.83 0.28 9.54
CA VAL A 178 -23.73 1.22 9.23
C VAL A 178 -24.20 2.22 8.18
N VAL A 179 -24.82 1.73 7.10
CA VAL A 179 -25.36 2.56 6.02
C VAL A 179 -26.42 3.52 6.57
N GLN A 180 -27.39 3.02 7.33
CA GLN A 180 -28.48 3.84 7.87
C GLN A 180 -27.99 4.85 8.91
N THR A 181 -26.99 4.51 9.72
CA THR A 181 -26.37 5.46 10.64
C THR A 181 -25.72 6.59 9.87
N THR A 182 -24.99 6.29 8.79
CA THR A 182 -24.38 7.31 7.93
C THR A 182 -25.43 8.20 7.27
N VAL A 183 -26.53 7.63 6.76
CA VAL A 183 -27.66 8.40 6.19
C VAL A 183 -28.24 9.33 7.26
N LYS A 184 -28.58 8.81 8.44
CA LYS A 184 -29.13 9.64 9.53
C LYS A 184 -28.14 10.70 10.00
N THR A 185 -26.85 10.40 10.08
CA THR A 185 -25.80 11.39 10.37
C THR A 185 -25.84 12.52 9.33
N ASN A 186 -25.80 12.18 8.04
CA ASN A 186 -25.80 13.16 6.96
C ASN A 186 -27.09 14.00 6.93
N ASP A 187 -28.25 13.40 7.21
CA ASP A 187 -29.53 14.12 7.29
C ASP A 187 -29.54 15.15 8.42
N GLN A 188 -28.91 14.84 9.56
CA GLN A 188 -28.80 15.77 10.69
C GLN A 188 -27.79 16.89 10.40
N ILE A 189 -26.68 16.56 9.74
CA ILE A 189 -25.69 17.52 9.27
C ILE A 189 -26.34 18.52 8.29
N ALA A 190 -26.99 18.01 7.25
CA ALA A 190 -27.61 18.80 6.18
C ALA A 190 -28.70 19.77 6.68
N LYS A 191 -29.34 19.49 7.83
CA LYS A 191 -30.33 20.39 8.44
C LYS A 191 -29.70 21.61 9.10
N LEU A 192 -28.51 21.46 9.68
CA LEU A 192 -27.88 22.50 10.50
C LEU A 192 -26.77 23.26 9.73
N GLU A 193 -26.13 22.59 8.79
CA GLU A 193 -25.08 23.12 7.91
C GLU A 193 -25.45 24.48 7.26
N PRO A 194 -26.56 24.63 6.51
CA PRO A 194 -26.86 25.89 5.82
C PRO A 194 -27.12 27.06 6.79
N GLU A 195 -27.61 26.76 7.99
CA GLU A 195 -27.82 27.79 9.00
C GLU A 195 -26.51 28.30 9.60
N ILE A 196 -25.55 27.41 9.79
CA ILE A 196 -24.22 27.77 10.26
C ILE A 196 -23.44 28.48 9.15
N GLU A 197 -23.52 28.01 7.91
CA GLU A 197 -22.90 28.67 6.77
C GLU A 197 -23.44 30.09 6.56
N GLY A 198 -24.74 30.32 6.77
CA GLY A 198 -25.32 31.67 6.71
C GLY A 198 -24.77 32.63 7.77
N VAL A 199 -24.16 32.12 8.84
CA VAL A 199 -23.55 32.93 9.91
C VAL A 199 -22.06 33.09 9.70
N VAL A 200 -21.38 32.04 9.20
CA VAL A 200 -19.96 32.08 8.86
C VAL A 200 -19.70 32.85 7.57
N GLY A 201 -20.64 32.84 6.60
CA GLY A 201 -20.46 33.49 5.30
C GLY A 201 -20.22 35.00 5.36
N ASP A 202 -20.59 35.64 6.49
CA ASP A 202 -20.34 37.06 6.75
C ASP A 202 -19.01 37.29 7.51
N GLN A 203 -18.33 36.23 7.93
CA GLN A 203 -17.10 36.24 8.73
C GLN A 203 -15.96 35.51 8.02
N ASP A 204 -14.73 35.79 8.43
CA ASP A 204 -13.56 35.10 7.91
C ASP A 204 -13.53 33.65 8.45
N ILE A 205 -13.54 32.66 7.55
CA ILE A 205 -13.51 31.22 7.90
C ILE A 205 -12.35 30.87 8.84
N PHE A 206 -11.21 31.59 8.77
CA PHE A 206 -10.03 31.31 9.59
C PHE A 206 -10.25 31.57 11.07
N LEU A 207 -11.24 32.40 11.43
CA LEU A 207 -11.60 32.64 12.84
C LEU A 207 -12.26 31.43 13.51
N HIS A 208 -12.72 30.46 12.72
CA HIS A 208 -13.44 29.27 13.18
C HIS A 208 -12.59 28.00 13.15
N LEU A 209 -11.38 28.07 12.59
CA LEU A 209 -10.43 26.95 12.59
C LEU A 209 -9.72 26.87 13.94
N ASP A 210 -9.52 25.65 14.43
CA ASP A 210 -8.58 25.45 15.54
C ASP A 210 -7.12 25.50 15.05
N GLY A 211 -6.17 25.42 15.99
CA GLY A 211 -4.75 25.54 15.66
C GLY A 211 -4.24 24.47 14.69
N ALA A 212 -4.73 23.23 14.80
CA ALA A 212 -4.30 22.15 13.89
C ALA A 212 -4.93 22.30 12.51
N GLU A 213 -6.20 22.71 12.46
CA GLU A 213 -6.91 23.02 11.21
C GLU A 213 -6.25 24.22 10.48
N GLY A 214 -5.91 25.28 11.22
CA GLY A 214 -5.20 26.44 10.68
C GLY A 214 -3.80 26.10 10.16
N CYS A 215 -3.04 25.25 10.87
CA CYS A 215 -1.74 24.77 10.40
C CYS A 215 -1.87 23.97 9.08
N ALA A 216 -2.85 23.07 8.98
CA ALA A 216 -3.08 22.31 7.76
C ALA A 216 -3.42 23.22 6.57
N ILE A 217 -4.26 24.24 6.77
CA ILE A 217 -4.56 25.24 5.75
C ILE A 217 -3.32 26.03 5.34
N ALA A 218 -2.50 26.45 6.31
CA ALA A 218 -1.26 27.16 6.02
C ALA A 218 -0.31 26.30 5.16
N GLN A 219 -0.15 25.01 5.47
CA GLN A 219 0.67 24.08 4.70
C GLN A 219 0.13 23.87 3.28
N ILE A 220 -1.19 23.71 3.11
CA ILE A 220 -1.81 23.66 1.78
C ILE A 220 -1.52 24.98 1.04
N GLY A 221 -1.70 26.12 1.69
CA GLY A 221 -1.39 27.43 1.12
C GLY A 221 0.06 27.56 0.66
N GLU A 222 1.02 27.17 1.50
CA GLU A 222 2.45 27.10 1.17
C GLU A 222 2.69 26.23 -0.08
N ILE A 223 2.06 25.06 -0.17
CA ILE A 223 2.13 24.19 -1.35
C ILE A 223 1.58 24.89 -2.61
N LEU A 224 0.59 25.77 -2.52
CA LEU A 224 -0.02 26.41 -3.68
C LEU A 224 0.69 27.69 -4.14
N VAL A 225 1.40 28.38 -3.24
CA VAL A 225 2.15 29.61 -3.57
C VAL A 225 3.62 29.35 -3.95
N ASP A 226 4.14 28.17 -3.65
CA ASP A 226 5.56 27.82 -3.85
C ASP A 226 5.98 27.78 -5.33
N SER A 227 6.74 28.77 -5.79
CA SER A 227 7.20 28.82 -7.19
C SER A 227 8.20 27.72 -7.58
N GLU A 228 8.77 26.98 -6.62
CA GLU A 228 9.74 25.92 -6.89
C GLU A 228 9.10 24.60 -7.32
N ILE A 229 7.80 24.43 -7.06
CA ILE A 229 7.04 23.29 -7.57
C ILE A 229 6.71 23.56 -9.06
N ASP A 230 7.34 22.79 -9.95
CA ASP A 230 7.26 22.92 -11.42
C ASP A 230 5.92 22.48 -12.05
N HIS A 231 5.00 21.96 -11.22
CA HIS A 231 3.69 21.50 -11.67
C HIS A 231 2.59 22.41 -11.15
N GLY A 232 1.46 22.45 -11.87
CA GLY A 232 0.25 23.13 -11.46
C GLY A 232 0.25 24.67 -11.57
N ARG A 233 -0.86 25.27 -11.14
CA ARG A 233 -1.03 26.72 -11.05
C ARG A 233 -0.40 27.24 -9.76
N ILE A 234 0.34 28.36 -9.84
CA ILE A 234 0.81 29.12 -8.68
C ILE A 234 -0.31 30.08 -8.25
N TYR A 235 -0.64 30.08 -6.96
CA TYR A 235 -1.64 30.94 -6.36
C TYR A 235 -0.98 32.16 -5.68
N THR A 236 -1.73 33.24 -5.52
CA THR A 236 -1.47 34.19 -4.43
C THR A 236 -2.20 33.74 -3.17
N TYR A 237 -1.78 34.22 -1.99
CA TYR A 237 -2.52 33.95 -0.75
C TYR A 237 -3.96 34.45 -0.83
N ASP A 238 -4.20 35.62 -1.42
CA ASP A 238 -5.55 36.18 -1.60
C ASP A 238 -6.43 35.25 -2.46
N GLU A 239 -5.92 34.76 -3.59
CA GLU A 239 -6.65 33.83 -4.45
C GLU A 239 -6.98 32.50 -3.74
N PHE A 240 -6.03 32.00 -2.94
CA PHE A 240 -6.24 30.79 -2.15
C PHE A 240 -7.32 31.01 -1.08
N TYR A 241 -7.24 32.11 -0.33
CA TYR A 241 -8.21 32.41 0.72
C TYR A 241 -9.59 32.74 0.16
N ASP A 242 -9.68 33.45 -0.98
CA ASP A 242 -10.94 33.66 -1.69
C ASP A 242 -11.59 32.34 -2.13
N LEU A 243 -10.79 31.39 -2.60
CA LEU A 243 -11.27 30.05 -2.94
C LEU A 243 -11.83 29.33 -1.70
N LEU A 244 -11.14 29.38 -0.56
CA LEU A 244 -11.61 28.75 0.67
C LEU A 244 -12.89 29.42 1.21
N ASN A 245 -12.98 30.75 1.14
CA ASN A 245 -14.20 31.49 1.51
C ASN A 245 -15.39 31.07 0.63
N ARG A 246 -15.18 30.91 -0.67
CA ARG A 246 -16.22 30.43 -1.61
C ARG A 246 -16.58 28.95 -1.41
N LEU A 247 -15.69 28.14 -0.84
CA LEU A 247 -15.95 26.74 -0.48
C LEU A 247 -16.90 26.63 0.72
N GLY A 248 -16.82 27.56 1.67
CA GLY A 248 -17.57 27.51 2.91
C GLY A 248 -16.91 26.62 3.97
N PHE A 249 -17.25 26.89 5.23
CA PHE A 249 -16.58 26.33 6.40
C PHE A 249 -16.52 24.79 6.40
N PHE A 250 -17.64 24.11 6.21
CA PHE A 250 -17.69 22.65 6.36
C PHE A 250 -16.89 21.91 5.28
N ARG A 251 -16.86 22.45 4.06
CA ARG A 251 -16.05 21.89 2.97
C ARG A 251 -14.57 22.09 3.23
N VAL A 252 -14.17 23.25 3.75
CA VAL A 252 -12.79 23.53 4.16
C VAL A 252 -12.35 22.58 5.26
N ILE A 253 -13.16 22.38 6.31
CA ILE A 253 -12.90 21.38 7.36
C ILE A 253 -12.73 19.98 6.78
N LYS A 254 -13.58 19.59 5.82
CA LYS A 254 -13.47 18.28 5.19
C LYS A 254 -12.18 18.12 4.37
N ILE A 255 -11.74 19.17 3.67
CA ILE A 255 -10.46 19.21 2.95
C ILE A 255 -9.29 19.05 3.93
N VAL A 256 -9.31 19.79 5.05
CA VAL A 256 -8.32 19.67 6.13
C VAL A 256 -8.23 18.25 6.65
N ASP A 257 -9.36 17.61 6.91
CA ASP A 257 -9.42 16.23 7.41
C ASP A 257 -8.77 15.23 6.46
N ILE A 258 -8.98 15.41 5.16
CA ILE A 258 -8.41 14.53 4.14
C ILE A 258 -6.90 14.79 4.03
N TYR A 259 -6.50 16.06 4.02
CA TYR A 259 -5.10 16.46 3.95
C TYR A 259 -4.29 15.89 5.11
N GLN A 260 -4.76 16.06 6.35
CA GLN A 260 -4.07 15.54 7.54
C GLN A 260 -3.97 14.01 7.53
N LYS A 261 -5.02 13.31 7.04
CA LYS A 261 -4.97 11.85 6.87
C LYS A 261 -3.90 11.46 5.85
N TYR A 262 -3.77 12.23 4.78
CA TYR A 262 -2.79 11.95 3.74
C TYR A 262 -1.37 12.21 4.21
N GLU A 263 -1.13 13.31 4.93
CA GLU A 263 0.17 13.56 5.55
C GLU A 263 0.55 12.45 6.51
N ALA A 264 -0.36 12.01 7.38
CA ALA A 264 -0.08 10.93 8.32
C ALA A 264 0.25 9.61 7.61
N LEU A 265 -0.47 9.26 6.54
CA LEU A 265 -0.19 8.07 5.73
C LEU A 265 1.14 8.20 4.98
N GLN A 266 1.41 9.36 4.39
CA GLN A 266 2.66 9.64 3.69
C GLN A 266 3.86 9.56 4.63
N GLU A 267 3.79 10.17 5.81
CA GLU A 267 4.85 10.13 6.80
C GLU A 267 5.10 8.70 7.29
N ALA A 268 4.03 7.93 7.55
CA ALA A 268 4.14 6.54 7.94
C ALA A 268 4.83 5.69 6.84
N ASP A 269 4.38 5.81 5.58
CA ASP A 269 4.96 5.09 4.44
C ASP A 269 6.42 5.48 4.21
N TYR A 270 6.74 6.77 4.29
CA TYR A 270 8.12 7.26 4.14
C TYR A 270 9.04 6.70 5.23
N ASN A 271 8.59 6.74 6.48
CA ASN A 271 9.36 6.21 7.61
C ASN A 271 9.55 4.70 7.54
N GLU A 272 8.53 3.94 7.13
CA GLU A 272 8.65 2.50 6.86
C GLU A 272 9.75 2.24 5.81
N ILE A 273 9.70 2.96 4.69
CA ILE A 273 10.58 2.75 3.54
C ILE A 273 12.02 3.15 3.85
N ILE A 274 12.24 4.31 4.47
CA ILE A 274 13.57 4.73 4.90
C ILE A 274 14.17 3.77 5.92
N THR A 275 13.35 3.22 6.82
CA THR A 275 13.80 2.19 7.78
C THR A 275 14.22 0.92 7.05
N MET A 276 13.39 0.41 6.14
CA MET A 276 13.70 -0.77 5.31
C MET A 276 14.99 -0.56 4.50
N ILE A 277 15.15 0.58 3.84
CA ILE A 277 16.36 0.91 3.07
C ILE A 277 17.60 0.89 3.98
N LYS A 278 17.52 1.51 5.16
CA LYS A 278 18.65 1.61 6.10
C LYS A 278 19.06 0.28 6.71
N GLU A 279 18.09 -0.57 7.03
CA GLU A 279 18.33 -1.83 7.73
C GLU A 279 18.68 -2.98 6.78
N GLU A 280 18.10 -3.02 5.58
CA GLU A 280 18.22 -4.18 4.70
C GLU A 280 19.22 -3.99 3.56
N VAL A 281 19.42 -2.76 3.05
CA VAL A 281 20.31 -2.50 1.91
C VAL A 281 21.74 -2.23 2.37
N LYS A 282 22.62 -3.21 2.16
CA LYS A 282 24.04 -3.15 2.57
C LYS A 282 24.95 -2.38 1.63
N ASP A 283 24.53 -2.18 0.40
CA ASP A 283 25.33 -1.50 -0.63
C ASP A 283 25.06 0.01 -0.55
N GLU A 284 26.05 0.78 -0.09
CA GLU A 284 25.89 2.22 0.18
C GLU A 284 25.51 3.02 -1.08
N THR A 285 25.90 2.57 -2.27
CA THR A 285 25.55 3.27 -3.52
C THR A 285 24.06 3.06 -3.85
N PHE A 286 23.55 1.84 -3.69
CA PHE A 286 22.13 1.56 -3.90
C PHE A 286 21.26 2.16 -2.79
N LYS A 287 21.77 2.17 -1.56
CA LYS A 287 21.11 2.81 -0.43
C LYS A 287 20.91 4.30 -0.67
N ALA A 288 21.96 5.03 -1.03
CA ALA A 288 21.87 6.46 -1.35
C ALA A 288 20.88 6.73 -2.50
N ALA A 289 20.94 5.92 -3.57
CA ALA A 289 20.01 6.06 -4.70
C ALA A 289 18.53 5.86 -4.29
N LEU A 290 18.24 4.88 -3.43
CA LEU A 290 16.89 4.64 -2.91
C LEU A 290 16.43 5.74 -1.95
N GLU A 291 17.32 6.25 -1.10
CA GLU A 291 17.04 7.37 -0.20
C GLU A 291 16.70 8.63 -1.01
N ASP A 292 17.47 8.95 -2.06
CA ASP A 292 17.18 10.05 -2.97
C ASP A 292 15.81 9.88 -3.66
N MET A 293 15.51 8.67 -4.16
CA MET A 293 14.20 8.36 -4.74
C MET A 293 13.06 8.55 -3.73
N ALA A 294 13.25 8.13 -2.48
CA ALA A 294 12.27 8.31 -1.42
C ALA A 294 12.03 9.78 -1.10
N VAL A 295 13.08 10.60 -1.02
CA VAL A 295 12.97 12.04 -0.82
C VAL A 295 12.23 12.70 -1.99
N MET A 296 12.60 12.37 -3.24
CA MET A 296 11.91 12.90 -4.43
C MET A 296 10.42 12.49 -4.46
N THR A 297 10.12 11.25 -4.07
CA THR A 297 8.74 10.74 -3.99
C THR A 297 7.94 11.43 -2.90
N TYR A 298 8.57 11.66 -1.74
CA TYR A 298 7.98 12.45 -0.65
C TYR A 298 7.65 13.86 -1.11
N SER A 299 8.55 14.53 -1.83
CA SER A 299 8.30 15.86 -2.38
C SER A 299 7.21 15.88 -3.46
N SER A 300 7.08 14.80 -4.25
CA SER A 300 6.06 14.68 -5.30
C SER A 300 4.62 14.67 -4.75
N TYR A 301 4.44 14.37 -3.47
CA TYR A 301 3.14 14.53 -2.81
C TYR A 301 2.62 15.96 -2.86
N ARG A 302 3.50 16.96 -2.70
CA ARG A 302 3.13 18.38 -2.80
C ARG A 302 2.57 18.70 -4.18
N ASN A 303 3.13 18.08 -5.23
CA ASN A 303 2.64 18.21 -6.60
C ASN A 303 1.21 17.65 -6.73
N ASN A 304 0.93 16.48 -6.15
CA ASN A 304 -0.41 15.89 -6.18
C ASN A 304 -1.45 16.77 -5.47
N ILE A 305 -1.08 17.37 -4.33
CA ILE A 305 -1.96 18.33 -3.64
C ILE A 305 -2.19 19.54 -4.55
N ARG A 306 -1.16 20.10 -5.17
CA ARG A 306 -1.32 21.23 -6.09
C ARG A 306 -2.17 20.90 -7.32
N ASP A 307 -2.08 19.68 -7.84
CA ASP A 307 -2.87 19.22 -8.98
C ASP A 307 -4.37 19.19 -8.69
N ILE A 308 -4.76 18.90 -7.44
CA ILE A 308 -6.17 18.97 -6.99
C ILE A 308 -6.71 20.40 -7.14
N PHE A 309 -5.86 21.40 -6.93
CA PHE A 309 -6.17 22.83 -7.06
C PHE A 309 -5.84 23.36 -8.46
N THR A 310 -5.56 22.51 -9.46
CA THR A 310 -5.26 22.96 -10.82
C THR A 310 -6.26 22.37 -11.82
N LYS A 311 -6.77 23.22 -12.72
CA LYS A 311 -7.51 22.76 -13.91
C LYS A 311 -6.52 22.50 -15.04
N TYR A 312 -6.72 21.40 -15.74
CA TYR A 312 -5.88 20.98 -16.86
C TYR A 312 -6.68 20.94 -18.16
N ASP A 313 -6.05 21.35 -19.27
CA ASP A 313 -6.53 21.15 -20.64
C ASP A 313 -5.41 20.54 -21.47
N ASP A 314 -5.65 19.36 -22.04
CA ASP A 314 -4.65 18.56 -22.78
C ASP A 314 -3.29 18.43 -22.06
N GLY A 315 -3.34 18.17 -20.75
CA GLY A 315 -2.16 18.01 -19.89
C GLY A 315 -1.44 19.32 -19.52
N LYS A 316 -1.94 20.48 -19.95
CA LYS A 316 -1.39 21.79 -19.58
C LYS A 316 -2.20 22.43 -18.46
N ALA A 317 -1.49 22.94 -17.45
CA ALA A 317 -2.11 23.69 -16.37
C ALA A 317 -2.73 24.98 -16.91
N LEU A 318 -4.01 25.22 -16.58
CA LEU A 318 -4.70 26.46 -16.87
C LEU A 318 -4.41 27.48 -15.76
N SER A 319 -4.28 28.75 -16.12
CA SER A 319 -4.11 29.85 -15.16
C SER A 319 -5.41 30.24 -14.44
N VAL A 320 -6.55 29.66 -14.84
CA VAL A 320 -7.87 29.94 -14.27
C VAL A 320 -8.03 29.21 -12.94
N ILE A 321 -8.46 29.94 -11.90
CA ILE A 321 -8.81 29.36 -10.60
C ILE A 321 -9.97 28.37 -10.81
N PRO A 322 -9.85 27.10 -10.39
CA PRO A 322 -10.94 26.15 -10.47
C PRO A 322 -12.17 26.62 -9.71
N GLU A 323 -13.34 26.08 -10.07
CA GLU A 323 -14.53 26.33 -9.25
C GLU A 323 -14.37 25.65 -7.88
N PRO A 324 -14.87 26.23 -6.79
CA PRO A 324 -14.83 25.63 -5.45
C PRO A 324 -15.25 24.15 -5.43
N GLU A 325 -16.36 23.82 -6.08
CA GLU A 325 -16.86 22.44 -6.13
C GLU A 325 -15.87 21.47 -6.77
N TYR A 326 -15.16 21.89 -7.82
CA TYR A 326 -14.16 21.05 -8.47
C TYR A 326 -13.05 20.66 -7.50
N VAL A 327 -12.55 21.61 -6.70
CA VAL A 327 -11.49 21.38 -5.72
C VAL A 327 -11.99 20.45 -4.61
N TYR A 328 -13.19 20.71 -4.10
CA TYR A 328 -13.81 19.86 -3.08
C TYR A 328 -14.01 18.42 -3.55
N GLU A 329 -14.58 18.22 -4.74
CA GLU A 329 -14.76 16.91 -5.35
C GLU A 329 -13.43 16.20 -5.55
N LYS A 330 -12.41 16.89 -6.09
CA LYS A 330 -11.08 16.30 -6.32
C LYS A 330 -10.39 15.90 -5.02
N MET A 331 -10.48 16.71 -3.97
CA MET A 331 -9.90 16.39 -2.67
C MET A 331 -10.63 15.20 -2.02
N THR A 332 -11.96 15.19 -2.06
CA THR A 332 -12.78 14.13 -1.44
C THR A 332 -12.71 12.79 -2.16
N HIS A 333 -12.49 12.80 -3.47
CA HIS A 333 -12.32 11.60 -4.30
C HIS A 333 -10.87 11.23 -4.54
N ALA A 334 -9.92 12.04 -4.06
CA ALA A 334 -8.55 11.60 -4.02
C ALA A 334 -8.54 10.28 -3.25
N VAL A 335 -7.88 9.28 -3.80
CA VAL A 335 -7.58 8.03 -3.09
C VAL A 335 -6.10 8.08 -2.79
N TYR A 336 -5.74 8.03 -1.51
CA TYR A 336 -4.34 7.90 -1.13
C TYR A 336 -3.81 6.62 -1.77
N ARG A 337 -2.91 6.79 -2.74
CA ARG A 337 -2.16 5.72 -3.35
C ARG A 337 -0.72 5.91 -2.90
N SER A 338 -0.20 4.94 -2.15
CA SER A 338 1.19 4.97 -1.70
C SER A 338 2.10 5.16 -2.91
N LEU A 339 2.77 6.31 -2.97
CA LEU A 339 3.74 6.62 -4.01
C LEU A 339 5.05 5.82 -3.83
N PHE A 340 5.23 5.17 -2.68
CA PHE A 340 6.44 4.44 -2.33
C PHE A 340 6.43 2.97 -2.73
N THR A 341 5.35 2.49 -3.36
CA THR A 341 5.21 1.08 -3.77
C THR A 341 6.38 0.61 -4.63
N ASP A 342 6.81 1.43 -5.59
CA ASP A 342 7.91 1.08 -6.50
C ASP A 342 9.26 1.05 -5.76
N ILE A 343 9.48 1.97 -4.82
CA ILE A 343 10.70 2.02 -4.00
C ILE A 343 10.79 0.80 -3.09
N LYS A 344 9.66 0.38 -2.50
CA LYS A 344 9.56 -0.87 -1.73
C LYS A 344 9.98 -2.06 -2.59
N GLU A 345 9.40 -2.18 -3.78
CA GLU A 345 9.70 -3.27 -4.71
C GLU A 345 11.19 -3.27 -5.12
N TYR A 346 11.77 -2.10 -5.38
CA TYR A 346 13.20 -1.96 -5.71
C TYR A 346 14.09 -2.38 -4.54
N THR A 347 13.77 -1.91 -3.33
CA THR A 347 14.49 -2.25 -2.09
C THR A 347 14.53 -3.76 -1.89
N GLU A 348 13.36 -4.41 -1.93
CA GLU A 348 13.26 -5.86 -1.81
C GLU A 348 14.01 -6.59 -2.93
N SER A 349 13.95 -6.09 -4.16
CA SER A 349 14.65 -6.69 -5.30
C SER A 349 16.16 -6.62 -5.12
N ILE A 350 16.70 -5.49 -4.66
CA ILE A 350 18.13 -5.33 -4.37
C ILE A 350 18.57 -6.31 -3.27
N VAL A 351 17.80 -6.42 -2.19
CA VAL A 351 18.07 -7.37 -1.08
C VAL A 351 18.07 -8.82 -1.60
N ARG A 352 17.05 -9.19 -2.38
CA ARG A 352 16.95 -10.52 -3.01
C ARG A 352 18.15 -10.80 -3.93
N TYR A 353 18.51 -9.86 -4.80
CA TYR A 353 19.67 -10.01 -5.68
C TYR A 353 20.95 -10.24 -4.90
N LYS A 354 21.24 -9.45 -3.85
CA LYS A 354 22.47 -9.62 -3.05
C LYS A 354 22.54 -10.98 -2.36
N ASN A 355 21.39 -11.52 -1.92
CA ASN A 355 21.32 -12.88 -1.39
C ASN A 355 21.62 -13.93 -2.47
N ILE A 356 21.06 -13.77 -3.67
CA ILE A 356 21.34 -14.65 -4.82
C ILE A 356 22.84 -14.57 -5.19
N GLU A 357 23.39 -13.37 -5.36
CA GLU A 357 24.79 -13.11 -5.70
C GLU A 357 25.77 -13.70 -4.67
N GLY A 358 25.42 -13.64 -3.38
CA GLY A 358 26.18 -14.24 -2.29
C GLY A 358 26.28 -15.77 -2.40
N SER A 359 25.30 -16.42 -3.03
CA SER A 359 25.30 -17.87 -3.27
C SER A 359 26.06 -18.31 -4.53
N LEU A 360 26.42 -17.38 -5.41
CA LEU A 360 27.13 -17.67 -6.65
C LEU A 360 28.63 -17.87 -6.41
N LEU A 361 29.23 -18.74 -7.22
CA LEU A 361 30.68 -18.90 -7.30
C LEU A 361 31.36 -17.65 -7.87
N ARG A 362 32.69 -17.55 -7.69
CA ARG A 362 33.45 -16.40 -8.18
C ARG A 362 33.35 -16.26 -9.70
N GLU A 363 33.42 -17.38 -10.41
CA GLU A 363 33.36 -17.45 -11.87
C GLU A 363 31.95 -17.09 -12.36
N GLU A 364 30.92 -17.52 -11.65
CA GLU A 364 29.53 -17.16 -11.91
C GLU A 364 29.29 -15.64 -11.77
N ARG A 365 29.86 -15.01 -10.73
CA ARG A 365 29.83 -13.54 -10.58
C ARG A 365 30.57 -12.80 -11.69
N GLN A 366 31.67 -13.37 -12.21
CA GLN A 366 32.37 -12.78 -13.36
C GLN A 366 31.51 -12.80 -14.62
N VAL A 367 30.67 -13.84 -14.81
CA VAL A 367 29.70 -13.88 -15.91
C VAL A 367 28.68 -12.76 -15.77
N LEU A 368 28.11 -12.54 -14.57
CA LEU A 368 27.18 -11.43 -14.33
C LEU A 368 27.83 -10.07 -14.59
N SER A 369 29.05 -9.86 -14.10
CA SER A 369 29.82 -8.63 -14.35
C SER A 369 30.06 -8.39 -15.84
N TYR A 370 30.33 -9.46 -16.61
CA TYR A 370 30.45 -9.36 -18.06
C TYR A 370 29.13 -8.93 -18.73
N ILE A 371 28.02 -9.56 -18.34
CA ILE A 371 26.68 -9.25 -18.86
C ILE A 371 26.34 -7.79 -18.56
N GLN A 372 26.50 -7.36 -17.31
CA GLN A 372 26.27 -5.99 -16.85
C GLN A 372 27.08 -4.99 -17.67
N GLY A 373 28.40 -5.20 -17.78
CA GLY A 373 29.30 -4.30 -18.50
C GLY A 373 29.09 -4.23 -20.02
N LYS A 374 28.28 -5.14 -20.60
CA LYS A 374 27.92 -5.14 -22.03
C LYS A 374 26.44 -4.89 -22.30
N GLY A 375 25.58 -4.97 -21.28
CA GLY A 375 24.14 -4.76 -21.41
C GLY A 375 23.69 -3.30 -21.49
N GLY A 376 24.58 -2.35 -21.17
CA GLY A 376 24.28 -0.92 -21.29
C GLY A 376 23.26 -0.38 -20.27
N LYS A 377 22.97 -1.12 -19.20
CA LYS A 377 22.15 -0.68 -18.07
C LYS A 377 23.01 -0.15 -16.93
N SER A 378 22.42 0.73 -16.12
CA SER A 378 23.02 1.11 -14.84
C SER A 378 23.09 -0.11 -13.92
N ASP A 379 24.05 -0.09 -13.00
CA ASP A 379 24.21 -1.12 -11.98
C ASP A 379 22.92 -1.29 -11.16
N PHE A 380 22.24 -0.18 -10.86
CA PHE A 380 20.96 -0.17 -10.16
C PHE A 380 19.88 -0.94 -10.93
N ASP A 381 19.64 -0.59 -12.20
CA ASP A 381 18.61 -1.25 -13.03
C ASP A 381 18.90 -2.74 -13.21
N PHE A 382 20.18 -3.09 -13.40
CA PHE A 382 20.61 -4.48 -13.54
C PHE A 382 20.28 -5.30 -12.29
N VAL A 383 20.63 -4.77 -11.12
CA VAL A 383 20.39 -5.43 -9.83
C VAL A 383 18.91 -5.54 -9.53
N VAL A 384 18.13 -4.47 -9.74
CA VAL A 384 16.67 -4.51 -9.54
C VAL A 384 16.03 -5.55 -10.45
N LEU A 385 16.41 -5.60 -11.74
CA LEU A 385 15.82 -6.53 -12.70
C LEU A 385 16.12 -7.99 -12.35
N LEU A 386 17.36 -8.31 -11.98
CA LEU A 386 17.73 -9.66 -11.53
C LEU A 386 17.14 -10.02 -10.16
N GLY A 387 16.95 -9.04 -9.29
CA GLY A 387 16.31 -9.22 -7.98
C GLY A 387 14.82 -9.55 -8.03
N LYS A 388 14.18 -9.31 -9.18
CA LYS A 388 12.79 -9.71 -9.49
C LYS A 388 12.69 -11.14 -10.04
N LEU A 389 13.82 -11.82 -10.25
CA LEU A 389 13.88 -13.23 -10.67
C LEU A 389 14.14 -14.13 -9.46
N ASP A 390 13.77 -15.40 -9.57
CA ASP A 390 14.18 -16.39 -8.58
C ASP A 390 15.65 -16.82 -8.78
N ALA A 391 16.21 -17.47 -7.74
CA ALA A 391 17.61 -17.90 -7.76
C ALA A 391 17.92 -18.92 -8.88
N ALA A 392 16.95 -19.77 -9.25
CA ALA A 392 17.14 -20.76 -10.31
C ALA A 392 17.19 -20.08 -11.69
N GLN A 393 16.36 -19.07 -11.91
CA GLN A 393 16.37 -18.24 -13.12
C GLN A 393 17.69 -17.49 -13.26
N VAL A 394 18.17 -16.80 -12.21
CA VAL A 394 19.48 -16.12 -12.25
C VAL A 394 20.61 -17.13 -12.53
N LYS A 395 20.56 -18.31 -11.91
CA LYS A 395 21.55 -19.36 -12.17
C LYS A 395 21.50 -19.88 -13.61
N ALA A 396 20.31 -20.02 -14.19
CA ALA A 396 20.15 -20.40 -15.59
C ALA A 396 20.76 -19.36 -16.54
N ILE A 397 20.55 -18.05 -16.27
CA ILE A 397 21.21 -16.95 -17.00
C ILE A 397 22.74 -17.14 -16.94
N VAL A 398 23.29 -17.26 -15.74
CA VAL A 398 24.74 -17.43 -15.54
C VAL A 398 25.27 -18.65 -16.31
N GLN A 399 24.62 -19.80 -16.19
CA GLN A 399 25.05 -21.03 -16.87
C GLN A 399 24.98 -20.92 -18.40
N PHE A 400 23.95 -20.28 -18.92
CA PHE A 400 23.79 -20.03 -20.35
C PHE A 400 24.94 -19.15 -20.87
N HIS A 401 25.19 -18.02 -20.23
CA HIS A 401 26.25 -17.11 -20.66
C HIS A 401 27.66 -17.61 -20.37
N ALA A 402 27.87 -18.43 -19.33
CA ALA A 402 29.15 -19.10 -19.08
C ALA A 402 29.56 -19.99 -20.27
N LYS A 403 28.60 -20.70 -20.89
CA LYS A 403 28.85 -21.50 -22.09
C LYS A 403 29.27 -20.63 -23.28
N ILE A 404 28.59 -19.50 -23.48
CA ILE A 404 28.93 -18.53 -24.54
C ILE A 404 30.35 -17.98 -24.32
N LEU A 405 30.68 -17.56 -23.09
CA LEU A 405 32.00 -17.01 -22.77
C LEU A 405 33.12 -18.05 -22.90
N LYS A 406 32.87 -19.30 -22.51
CA LYS A 406 33.82 -20.40 -22.72
C LYS A 406 34.08 -20.65 -24.21
N ALA A 407 33.02 -20.72 -25.02
CA ALA A 407 33.13 -20.89 -26.46
C ALA A 407 33.86 -19.70 -27.12
N LYS A 408 33.57 -18.48 -26.69
CA LYS A 408 34.27 -17.27 -27.13
C LYS A 408 35.77 -17.33 -26.84
N SER A 409 36.17 -17.73 -25.63
CA SER A 409 37.59 -17.85 -25.26
C SER A 409 38.29 -18.92 -26.09
N ALA A 410 37.65 -20.08 -26.32
CA ALA A 410 38.21 -21.13 -27.18
C ALA A 410 38.37 -20.68 -28.64
N ALA A 411 37.37 -19.98 -29.19
CA ALA A 411 37.45 -19.40 -30.53
C ALA A 411 38.57 -18.36 -30.63
N GLN A 412 38.77 -17.56 -29.58
CA GLN A 412 39.85 -16.59 -29.50
C GLN A 412 41.23 -17.24 -29.44
N GLU A 413 41.39 -18.35 -28.71
CA GLU A 413 42.65 -19.08 -28.65
C GLU A 413 42.95 -19.80 -29.98
N ALA A 414 41.97 -20.53 -30.52
CA ALA A 414 42.12 -21.27 -31.76
C ALA A 414 42.49 -20.36 -32.95
N ARG A 415 41.86 -19.17 -33.07
CA ARG A 415 42.22 -18.22 -34.14
C ARG A 415 43.63 -17.67 -34.03
N MET A 416 44.19 -17.57 -32.82
CA MET A 416 45.56 -17.09 -32.61
C MET A 416 46.60 -18.13 -33.08
N ASN A 417 46.22 -19.41 -33.12
CA ASN A 417 47.06 -20.52 -33.58
C ASN A 417 47.02 -20.74 -35.11
N VAL A 418 46.24 -19.95 -35.85
CA VAL A 418 46.24 -19.99 -37.33
C VAL A 418 47.43 -19.14 -37.84
N THR A 419 48.31 -19.78 -38.62
CA THR A 419 49.56 -19.17 -39.12
C THR A 419 49.43 -18.57 -40.51
N ASP A 420 48.47 -19.02 -41.33
CA ASP A 420 48.22 -18.44 -42.64
C ASP A 420 47.36 -17.17 -42.51
N ASP A 421 47.95 -16.02 -42.77
CA ASP A 421 47.29 -14.72 -42.68
C ASP A 421 46.04 -14.62 -43.59
N ARG A 422 46.02 -15.31 -44.74
CA ARG A 422 44.87 -15.27 -45.66
C ARG A 422 43.65 -15.98 -45.10
N GLU A 423 43.84 -17.03 -44.33
CA GLU A 423 42.78 -17.80 -43.68
C GLU A 423 42.42 -17.21 -42.30
N LYS A 424 43.37 -16.53 -41.67
CA LYS A 424 43.19 -15.88 -40.37
C LYS A 424 42.27 -14.66 -40.44
N GLU A 425 42.38 -13.85 -41.48
CA GLU A 425 41.60 -12.60 -41.58
C GLU A 425 40.08 -12.83 -41.60
N PRO A 426 39.52 -13.75 -42.42
CA PRO A 426 38.09 -14.05 -42.39
C PRO A 426 37.61 -14.62 -41.04
N LEU A 427 38.46 -15.35 -40.31
CA LEU A 427 38.14 -15.85 -38.97
C LEU A 427 38.11 -14.72 -37.93
N MET A 428 39.02 -13.74 -38.06
CA MET A 428 39.04 -12.56 -37.21
C MET A 428 37.78 -11.70 -37.43
N GLU A 429 37.37 -11.52 -38.68
CA GLU A 429 36.13 -10.82 -39.02
C GLU A 429 34.92 -11.53 -38.43
N ALA A 430 34.75 -12.83 -38.72
CA ALA A 430 33.63 -13.61 -38.19
C ALA A 430 33.57 -13.61 -36.66
N PHE A 431 34.74 -13.66 -35.99
CA PHE A 431 34.82 -13.56 -34.54
C PHE A 431 34.37 -12.19 -34.04
N ARG A 432 34.83 -11.10 -34.66
CA ARG A 432 34.45 -9.73 -34.30
C ARG A 432 32.95 -9.53 -34.44
N ASP A 433 32.39 -9.93 -35.58
CA ASP A 433 30.96 -9.81 -35.88
C ASP A 433 30.12 -10.59 -34.86
N THR A 434 30.52 -11.82 -34.54
CA THR A 434 29.82 -12.63 -33.54
C THR A 434 29.86 -12.00 -32.14
N VAL A 435 30.99 -11.39 -31.76
CA VAL A 435 31.10 -10.65 -30.50
C VAL A 435 30.20 -9.41 -30.50
N GLU A 436 30.17 -8.66 -31.59
CA GLU A 436 29.35 -7.47 -31.72
C GLU A 436 27.86 -7.80 -31.66
N GLU A 437 27.40 -8.81 -32.40
CA GLU A 437 26.00 -9.26 -32.39
C GLU A 437 25.58 -9.78 -31.02
N TYR A 438 26.47 -10.49 -30.32
CA TYR A 438 26.20 -10.91 -28.94
C TYR A 438 26.03 -9.70 -28.00
N HIS A 439 26.87 -8.66 -28.13
CA HIS A 439 26.73 -7.44 -27.32
C HIS A 439 25.43 -6.69 -27.64
N LYS A 440 25.09 -6.54 -28.92
CA LYS A 440 23.81 -5.96 -29.34
C LYS A 440 22.62 -6.71 -28.76
N HIS A 441 22.69 -8.04 -28.71
CA HIS A 441 21.66 -8.87 -28.10
C HIS A 441 21.53 -8.62 -26.59
N LEU A 442 22.64 -8.55 -25.85
CA LEU A 442 22.60 -8.20 -24.42
C LEU A 442 21.92 -6.84 -24.21
N VAL A 443 22.32 -5.82 -24.96
CA VAL A 443 21.69 -4.48 -24.90
C VAL A 443 20.19 -4.55 -25.22
N ALA A 444 19.79 -5.35 -26.21
CA ALA A 444 18.38 -5.52 -26.57
C ALA A 444 17.58 -6.17 -25.44
N CYS A 445 18.11 -7.19 -24.78
CA CYS A 445 17.45 -7.87 -23.67
C CYS A 445 17.11 -6.89 -22.53
N PHE A 446 18.05 -6.00 -22.19
CA PHE A 446 17.85 -5.03 -21.11
C PHE A 446 16.87 -3.89 -21.43
N LYS A 447 16.31 -3.82 -22.64
CA LYS A 447 15.21 -2.89 -22.94
C LYS A 447 13.87 -3.35 -22.33
N HIS A 448 13.76 -4.61 -21.93
CA HIS A 448 12.56 -5.14 -21.28
C HIS A 448 12.50 -4.71 -19.81
N LYS A 449 11.39 -4.07 -19.42
CA LYS A 449 11.13 -3.68 -18.02
C LYS A 449 10.58 -4.83 -17.18
N ASP A 450 9.85 -5.74 -17.82
CA ASP A 450 9.30 -6.94 -17.19
C ASP A 450 10.39 -8.00 -17.01
N SER A 451 10.54 -8.50 -15.79
CA SER A 451 11.62 -9.43 -15.44
C SER A 451 11.48 -10.76 -16.17
N GLN A 452 10.26 -11.26 -16.38
CA GLN A 452 10.04 -12.53 -17.06
C GLN A 452 10.34 -12.44 -18.56
N THR A 453 9.93 -11.34 -19.20
CA THR A 453 10.27 -11.05 -20.60
C THR A 453 11.77 -10.88 -20.77
N PHE A 454 12.43 -10.16 -19.86
CA PHE A 454 13.88 -10.07 -19.80
C PHE A 454 14.54 -11.45 -19.69
N TYR A 455 14.12 -12.27 -18.73
CA TYR A 455 14.64 -13.62 -18.53
C TYR A 455 14.51 -14.47 -19.80
N ASN A 456 13.32 -14.48 -20.40
CA ASN A 456 13.07 -15.24 -21.62
C ASN A 456 13.95 -14.76 -22.78
N ALA A 457 14.21 -13.46 -22.89
CA ALA A 457 15.07 -12.92 -23.94
C ALA A 457 16.55 -13.27 -23.70
N ILE A 458 17.05 -13.08 -22.48
CA ILE A 458 18.48 -13.17 -22.19
C ILE A 458 19.01 -14.61 -22.23
N VAL A 459 18.17 -15.60 -21.97
CA VAL A 459 18.54 -17.04 -22.06
C VAL A 459 18.34 -17.63 -23.46
N THR A 460 18.23 -16.79 -24.49
CA THR A 460 18.06 -17.22 -25.89
C THR A 460 19.28 -16.88 -26.75
N GLY A 461 19.39 -17.55 -27.89
CA GLY A 461 20.44 -17.30 -28.89
C GLY A 461 21.35 -18.50 -29.12
N THR A 462 22.10 -18.44 -30.22
CA THR A 462 22.98 -19.50 -30.71
C THR A 462 24.47 -19.16 -30.60
N TYR A 463 24.82 -18.05 -29.94
CA TYR A 463 26.18 -17.50 -29.94
C TYR A 463 27.27 -18.49 -29.51
N ALA A 464 26.98 -19.40 -28.58
CA ALA A 464 27.93 -20.47 -28.23
C ALA A 464 28.25 -21.38 -29.41
N ASN A 465 27.24 -21.74 -30.23
CA ASN A 465 27.42 -22.54 -31.44
C ASN A 465 28.18 -21.76 -32.51
N ASP A 466 27.94 -20.46 -32.65
CA ASP A 466 28.63 -19.62 -33.62
C ASP A 466 30.12 -19.49 -33.28
N PHE A 467 30.47 -19.30 -32.00
CA PHE A 467 31.87 -19.36 -31.55
C PHE A 467 32.49 -20.76 -31.72
N ASN A 468 31.75 -21.84 -31.46
CA ASN A 468 32.24 -23.21 -31.68
C ASN A 468 32.55 -23.47 -33.16
N ARG A 469 31.71 -23.00 -34.09
CA ARG A 469 31.96 -23.09 -35.54
C ARG A 469 33.25 -22.37 -35.95
N ILE A 470 33.53 -21.21 -35.36
CA ILE A 470 34.80 -20.49 -35.56
C ILE A 470 35.97 -21.31 -35.02
N THR A 471 35.83 -21.89 -33.83
CA THR A 471 36.84 -22.74 -33.18
C THR A 471 37.18 -23.96 -34.03
N GLU A 472 36.17 -24.68 -34.53
CA GLU A 472 36.32 -25.86 -35.39
C GLU A 472 37.02 -25.49 -36.71
N LYS A 473 36.59 -24.39 -37.35
CA LYS A 473 37.21 -23.91 -38.59
C LYS A 473 38.67 -23.52 -38.38
N ALA A 474 38.98 -22.79 -37.32
CA ALA A 474 40.35 -22.41 -36.97
C ALA A 474 41.24 -23.62 -36.67
N SER A 475 40.72 -24.60 -35.93
CA SER A 475 41.45 -25.83 -35.58
C SER A 475 41.77 -26.70 -36.80
N GLY A 476 40.91 -26.69 -37.83
CA GLY A 476 41.18 -27.36 -39.10
C GLY A 476 42.28 -26.68 -39.95
N LEU A 477 42.59 -25.43 -39.66
CA LEU A 477 43.59 -24.61 -40.36
C LEU A 477 44.93 -24.53 -39.61
N SER A 478 44.96 -24.88 -38.32
CA SER A 478 46.20 -24.92 -37.55
C SER A 478 47.13 -26.04 -38.05
N PRO A 479 48.46 -25.79 -38.10
CA PRO A 479 49.42 -26.81 -38.50
C PRO A 479 49.27 -28.03 -37.59
N LYS A 480 49.05 -29.21 -38.18
CA LYS A 480 49.10 -30.46 -37.45
C LYS A 480 50.52 -30.59 -36.91
N THR A 481 50.71 -30.41 -35.61
CA THR A 481 51.95 -30.86 -34.96
C THR A 481 52.05 -32.34 -35.27
N GLU A 482 52.92 -32.72 -36.20
CA GLU A 482 53.32 -34.10 -36.38
C GLU A 482 53.87 -34.54 -35.02
N SER A 483 53.04 -35.24 -34.23
CA SER A 483 53.53 -35.90 -33.04
C SER A 483 54.51 -36.94 -33.54
N GLY A 484 55.79 -36.59 -33.53
CA GLY A 484 56.86 -37.53 -33.75
C GLY A 484 56.76 -38.61 -32.69
N THR A 485 56.11 -39.71 -33.02
CA THR A 485 56.33 -41.00 -32.37
C THR A 485 57.76 -41.42 -32.69
N THR A 486 58.74 -40.86 -32.00
CA THR A 486 60.03 -41.51 -31.81
C THR A 486 59.79 -42.67 -30.84
N ASN A 487 59.49 -43.82 -31.42
CA ASN A 487 59.54 -45.11 -30.76
C ASN A 487 61.00 -45.31 -30.30
N PRO A 488 61.33 -45.36 -28.99
CA PRO A 488 62.66 -45.74 -28.59
C PRO A 488 62.76 -47.26 -28.72
N ASP A 489 63.48 -47.72 -29.74
CA ASP A 489 64.02 -49.08 -29.80
C ASP A 489 64.92 -49.29 -28.57
N ILE A 490 64.36 -49.93 -27.54
CA ILE A 490 65.12 -50.44 -26.40
C ILE A 490 65.82 -51.70 -26.88
N ASN A 491 67.06 -51.50 -27.35
CA ASN A 491 68.00 -52.58 -27.59
C ASN A 491 68.51 -53.09 -26.23
N SER A 492 67.97 -54.22 -25.78
CA SER A 492 68.40 -54.91 -24.56
C SER A 492 69.63 -55.76 -24.84
N ASP A 493 70.82 -55.19 -24.65
CA ASP A 493 72.07 -55.92 -24.53
C ASP A 493 72.67 -55.65 -23.14
N VAL A 494 72.30 -56.49 -22.17
CA VAL A 494 72.93 -56.53 -20.83
C VAL A 494 73.59 -57.89 -20.65
N LYS A 495 74.92 -57.83 -20.65
CA LYS A 495 75.86 -58.92 -20.36
C LYS A 495 75.90 -59.20 -18.84
N PRO A 496 76.01 -60.46 -18.39
CA PRO A 496 76.11 -60.77 -16.97
C PRO A 496 77.56 -60.61 -16.49
N GLY A 497 77.75 -59.86 -15.40
CA GLY A 497 79.04 -59.67 -14.73
C GLY A 497 78.90 -59.90 -13.22
N SER A 498 79.41 -61.04 -12.79
CA SER A 498 79.57 -61.52 -11.41
C SER A 498 80.71 -60.80 -10.67
N THR A 499 80.65 -60.87 -9.33
CA THR A 499 81.74 -60.76 -8.32
C THR A 499 82.36 -59.36 -8.16
N THR A 500 82.50 -58.79 -6.96
CA THR A 500 82.67 -59.28 -5.57
C THR A 500 82.03 -58.32 -4.58
#